data_AF-A0A7S2NJP2-F1
#
_entry.id   AF-A0A7S2NJP2-F1
#
_cell.length_a   1.000
_cell.length_b   1.000
_cell.length_c   1.000
_cell.angle_alpha   90.00
_cell.angle_beta   90.00
_cell.angle_gamma   90.00
#
_symmetry.space_group_name_H-M   'P 1'
#
loop_
_entity.id
_entity.type
_entity.pdbx_description
1 polymer ?
#
loop_
_entity_poly.entity_id
_entity_poly.type
_entity_poly.pdbx_seq_one_letter_code
_entity_poly.pdbx_strand_id
1 'polypeptide(L)'
;IDPLEVRFTHGSISSTFRSGAHLDHVIEEAISGNMDTVHALPPLELVWHQEDGDAPALYSLSNRRLYLFRVLRVLGAIETMPGILFPFDDEAVQRLRWDDRWGRLRPRWSCCWSTAVGGA
;
A
#
# COMPACT_ATOMS: atom_id res chain seq x y z
N ILE A 1 -11.48 -1.33 7.61
CA ILE A 1 -11.65 -1.25 6.12
C ILE A 1 -11.41 -2.66 5.58
N ASP A 2 -12.26 -3.18 4.70
CA ASP A 2 -12.01 -4.50 4.07
C ASP A 2 -10.87 -4.34 3.04
N PRO A 3 -9.76 -5.09 3.16
CA PRO A 3 -8.66 -5.05 2.20
C PRO A 3 -9.06 -5.39 0.76
N LEU A 4 -10.13 -6.17 0.57
CA LEU A 4 -10.59 -6.61 -0.75
C LEU A 4 -11.29 -5.47 -1.53
N GLU A 5 -11.82 -4.46 -0.84
CA GLU A 5 -12.47 -3.29 -1.46
C GLU A 5 -11.47 -2.24 -1.96
N VAL A 6 -10.23 -2.27 -1.46
CA VAL A 6 -9.19 -1.28 -1.80
C VAL A 6 -8.41 -1.71 -3.05
N ARG A 7 -8.30 -0.84 -4.05
CA ARG A 7 -7.54 -1.07 -5.29
C ARG A 7 -6.03 -0.85 -5.09
N PHE A 8 -5.24 -1.63 -5.83
CA PHE A 8 -3.81 -1.36 -6.00
C PHE A 8 -3.61 -0.20 -6.98
N THR A 9 -2.57 0.58 -6.76
CA THR A 9 -2.13 1.64 -7.69
C THR A 9 -1.26 1.13 -8.85
N HIS A 10 -0.75 -0.10 -8.78
CA HIS A 10 0.01 -0.75 -9.86
C HIS A 10 0.08 -2.27 -9.63
N GLY A 11 0.40 -3.03 -10.68
CA GLY A 11 0.34 -4.50 -10.68
C GLY A 11 1.58 -5.25 -10.18
N SER A 12 2.53 -4.61 -9.48
CA SER A 12 3.75 -5.27 -9.00
C SER A 12 3.99 -4.98 -7.53
N ILE A 13 4.49 -5.95 -6.78
CA ILE A 13 4.76 -5.84 -5.35
C ILE A 13 6.14 -6.43 -5.07
N SER A 14 6.96 -5.70 -4.32
CA SER A 14 8.25 -6.21 -3.83
C SER A 14 8.03 -7.17 -2.66
N SER A 15 8.82 -8.24 -2.61
CA SER A 15 8.81 -9.27 -1.56
C SER A 15 9.42 -8.83 -0.23
N THR A 16 10.05 -7.66 -0.14
CA THR A 16 10.73 -7.19 1.07
C THR A 16 10.17 -5.85 1.52
N PHE A 17 9.95 -5.66 2.83
CA PHE A 17 9.57 -4.40 3.45
C PHE A 17 10.74 -3.40 3.53
N ARG A 18 10.46 -2.10 3.71
CA ARG A 18 11.51 -1.09 3.95
C ARG A 18 12.29 -1.35 5.25
N SER A 19 11.68 -2.07 6.20
CA SER A 19 12.32 -2.53 7.43
C SER A 19 13.29 -3.70 7.22
N GLY A 20 13.37 -4.27 6.01
CA GLY A 20 14.14 -5.49 5.72
C GLY A 20 13.38 -6.79 5.97
N ALA A 21 12.19 -6.75 6.60
CA ALA A 21 11.36 -7.93 6.79
C ALA A 21 10.87 -8.49 5.45
N HIS A 22 10.88 -9.81 5.28
CA HIS A 22 10.32 -10.47 4.10
C HIS A 22 8.80 -10.61 4.25
N LEU A 23 8.09 -10.36 3.16
CA LEU A 23 6.63 -10.44 3.10
C LEU A 23 6.13 -11.81 3.53
N ASP A 24 6.78 -12.87 3.05
CA ASP A 24 6.44 -14.25 3.35
C ASP A 24 6.61 -14.56 4.83
N HIS A 25 7.67 -14.05 5.47
CA HIS A 25 7.89 -14.22 6.91
C HIS A 25 6.75 -13.60 7.73
N VAL A 26 6.30 -12.40 7.37
CA VAL A 26 5.19 -11.73 8.07
C VAL A 26 3.88 -12.50 7.87
N ILE A 27 3.68 -13.09 6.70
CA ILE A 27 2.51 -13.95 6.42
C ILE A 27 2.58 -15.23 7.26
N GLU A 28 3.73 -15.89 7.31
CA GLU A 28 3.96 -17.11 8.09
C GLU A 28 3.72 -16.87 9.59
N GLU A 29 4.26 -15.78 10.15
CA GLU A 29 4.02 -15.39 11.55
C GLU A 29 2.53 -15.23 11.84
N ALA A 30 1.81 -14.49 10.99
CA ALA A 30 0.40 -14.26 11.17
C ALA A 30 -0.42 -15.56 11.08
N ILE A 31 -0.09 -16.46 10.15
CA ILE A 31 -0.72 -17.79 10.04
C ILE A 31 -0.44 -18.65 11.27
N SER A 32 0.76 -18.52 11.87
CA SER A 32 1.12 -19.21 13.11
C SER A 32 0.38 -18.68 14.35
N GLY A 33 -0.44 -17.64 14.19
CA GLY A 33 -1.19 -16.98 15.26
C GLY A 33 -0.44 -15.83 15.94
N ASN A 34 0.79 -15.52 15.50
CA ASN A 34 1.55 -14.39 15.98
C ASN A 34 1.23 -13.15 15.13
N MET A 35 0.39 -12.25 15.67
CA MET A 35 -0.05 -11.04 14.99
C MET A 35 0.77 -9.80 15.35
N ASP A 36 1.82 -9.91 16.17
CA ASP A 36 2.57 -8.76 16.69
C ASP A 36 3.17 -7.91 15.57
N THR A 37 3.81 -8.56 14.59
CA THR A 37 4.38 -7.87 13.43
C THR A 37 3.31 -7.16 12.61
N VAL A 38 2.14 -7.79 12.43
CA VAL A 38 1.01 -7.21 11.69
C VAL A 38 0.44 -6.00 12.43
N HIS A 39 0.30 -6.07 13.75
CA HIS A 39 -0.18 -4.98 14.59
C HIS A 39 0.80 -3.81 14.70
N ALA A 40 2.10 -4.09 14.60
CA ALA A 40 3.14 -3.06 14.56
C ALA A 40 3.22 -2.32 13.21
N LEU A 41 2.57 -2.80 12.15
CA LEU A 41 2.59 -2.13 10.86
C LEU A 41 1.86 -0.78 10.93
N PRO A 42 2.40 0.27 10.30
CA PRO A 42 1.69 1.53 10.19
C PRO A 42 0.38 1.35 9.41
N PRO A 43 -0.71 2.06 9.80
CA PRO A 43 -1.97 2.03 9.09
C PRO A 43 -1.82 2.23 7.58
N LEU A 44 -2.67 1.58 6.80
CA LEU A 44 -2.62 1.73 5.35
C LEU A 44 -3.08 3.13 4.95
N GLU A 45 -2.26 3.83 4.17
CA GLU A 45 -2.59 5.15 3.68
C GLU A 45 -3.40 5.01 2.38
N LEU A 46 -4.60 5.60 2.38
CA LEU A 46 -5.63 5.40 1.38
C LEU A 46 -6.10 6.73 0.80
N VAL A 47 -6.53 6.71 -0.46
CA VAL A 47 -7.01 7.91 -1.16
C VAL A 47 -8.22 7.55 -2.00
N TRP A 48 -9.28 8.36 -1.93
CA TRP A 48 -10.36 8.31 -2.92
C TRP A 48 -9.89 8.97 -4.20
N HIS A 49 -9.95 8.23 -5.31
CA HIS A 49 -9.60 8.74 -6.63
C HIS A 49 -10.64 8.30 -7.64
N GLN A 50 -10.98 9.22 -8.55
CA GLN A 50 -11.84 8.95 -9.67
C GLN A 50 -10.97 8.75 -10.91
N GLU A 51 -10.99 7.56 -11.50
CA GLU A 51 -10.44 7.36 -12.85
C GLU A 51 -11.47 7.85 -13.86
N ASP A 52 -11.01 8.41 -14.99
CA ASP A 52 -11.90 8.99 -16.01
C ASP A 52 -12.96 7.97 -16.46
N GLY A 53 -14.24 8.32 -16.24
CA GLY A 53 -15.39 7.50 -16.61
C GLY A 53 -15.85 6.48 -15.56
N ASP A 54 -15.13 6.33 -14.45
CA ASP A 54 -15.46 5.38 -13.38
C ASP A 54 -16.04 6.07 -12.14
N ALA A 55 -16.72 5.28 -11.31
CA ALA A 55 -17.09 5.70 -9.96
C ALA A 55 -15.83 5.92 -9.10
N PRO A 56 -15.85 6.84 -8.12
CA PRO A 56 -14.76 6.99 -7.17
C PRO A 56 -14.41 5.65 -6.52
N ALA A 57 -13.13 5.31 -6.51
CA ALA A 57 -12.63 4.09 -5.89
C ALA A 57 -11.52 4.41 -4.88
N LEU A 58 -11.33 3.49 -3.93
CA LEU A 58 -10.37 3.64 -2.85
C LEU A 58 -9.05 2.98 -3.27
N TYR A 59 -7.97 3.75 -3.33
CA TYR A 59 -6.66 3.27 -3.75
C TYR A 59 -5.66 3.28 -2.59
N SER A 60 -4.72 2.34 -2.61
CA SER A 60 -3.62 2.28 -1.64
C SER A 60 -2.38 3.03 -2.13
N LEU A 61 -1.79 3.83 -1.23
CA LEU A 61 -0.46 4.43 -1.45
C LEU A 61 0.71 3.47 -1.14
N SER A 62 0.41 2.22 -0.75
CA SER A 62 1.40 1.22 -0.36
C SER A 62 0.93 -0.19 -0.71
N ASN A 63 1.03 -0.56 -1.98
CA ASN A 63 0.56 -1.85 -2.50
C ASN A 63 1.12 -3.06 -1.75
N ARG A 64 2.37 -3.02 -1.29
CA ARG A 64 2.96 -4.13 -0.50
C ARG A 64 2.21 -4.38 0.82
N ARG A 65 1.82 -3.33 1.54
CA ARG A 65 1.03 -3.47 2.77
C ARG A 65 -0.39 -3.92 2.46
N LEU A 66 -1.01 -3.38 1.40
CA LEU A 66 -2.33 -3.83 0.97
C LEU A 66 -2.32 -5.31 0.59
N TYR A 67 -1.29 -5.80 -0.09
CA TYR A 67 -1.16 -7.20 -0.46
C TYR A 67 -1.11 -8.10 0.77
N LEU A 68 -0.27 -7.77 1.76
CA LEU A 68 -0.22 -8.50 3.03
C LEU A 68 -1.62 -8.60 3.65
N PHE A 69 -2.31 -7.47 3.82
CA PHE A 69 -3.65 -7.48 4.42
C PHE A 69 -4.67 -8.26 3.58
N ARG A 70 -4.59 -8.23 2.25
CA ARG A 70 -5.44 -9.06 1.38
C ARG A 70 -5.16 -10.55 1.55
N VAL A 71 -3.90 -10.96 1.64
CA VAL A 71 -3.54 -12.36 1.91
C VAL A 71 -4.10 -12.80 3.25
N LEU A 72 -3.86 -12.03 4.31
CA LEU A 72 -4.39 -12.33 5.65
C LEU A 72 -5.92 -12.38 5.67
N ARG A 73 -6.58 -11.50 4.91
CA ARG A 73 -8.04 -11.48 4.77
C ARG A 73 -8.59 -12.72 4.07
N VAL A 74 -7.93 -13.18 3.01
CA VAL A 74 -8.30 -14.41 2.27
C VAL A 74 -8.05 -15.66 3.10
N LEU A 75 -6.98 -15.67 3.89
CA LEU A 75 -6.66 -16.76 4.81
C LEU A 75 -7.55 -16.78 6.07
N GLY A 76 -8.42 -15.78 6.24
CA GLY A 76 -9.30 -15.67 7.41
C GLY A 76 -8.59 -15.24 8.70
N ALA A 77 -7.34 -14.80 8.62
CA ALA A 77 -6.57 -14.32 9.77
C ALA A 77 -7.04 -12.93 10.25
N ILE A 78 -7.59 -12.12 9.35
CA ILE A 78 -8.20 -10.82 9.66
C ILE A 78 -9.49 -10.63 8.87
N GLU A 79 -10.40 -9.80 9.37
CA GLU A 79 -11.59 -9.36 8.62
C GLU A 79 -11.41 -7.94 8.06
N THR A 80 -10.71 -7.09 8.81
CA THR A 80 -10.49 -5.68 8.46
C THR A 80 -9.06 -5.26 8.75
N MET A 81 -8.62 -4.18 8.10
CA MET A 81 -7.32 -3.55 8.35
C MET A 81 -7.47 -2.10 8.85
N PRO A 82 -6.49 -1.60 9.62
CA PRO A 82 -6.38 -0.18 9.94
C PRO A 82 -5.98 0.62 8.71
N GLY A 83 -6.64 1.76 8.50
CA GLY A 83 -6.32 2.66 7.40
C GLY A 83 -6.55 4.12 7.75
N ILE A 84 -5.79 4.99 7.11
CA ILE A 84 -5.91 6.45 7.17
C ILE A 84 -6.34 6.89 5.79
N LEU A 85 -7.47 7.60 5.71
CA LEU A 85 -7.99 8.15 4.48
C LEU A 85 -7.51 9.59 4.31
N PHE A 86 -6.86 9.85 3.19
CA PHE A 86 -6.45 11.20 2.80
C PHE A 86 -7.35 11.73 1.67
N PRO A 87 -7.75 13.00 1.74
CA PRO A 87 -8.19 13.75 0.56
C PRO A 87 -7.13 13.67 -0.55
N PHE A 88 -7.55 13.71 -1.82
CA PHE A 88 -6.60 13.64 -2.93
C PHE A 88 -5.62 14.81 -2.93
N ASP A 89 -6.09 16.00 -2.57
CA ASP A 89 -5.36 17.26 -2.47
C ASP A 89 -4.49 17.37 -1.20
N ASP A 90 -4.51 16.38 -0.31
CA ASP A 90 -3.71 16.37 0.92
C ASP A 90 -2.20 16.43 0.62
N GLU A 91 -1.46 17.19 1.44
CA GLU A 91 -0.02 17.36 1.30
C GLU A 91 0.71 16.01 1.30
N ALA A 92 0.28 15.02 2.10
CA ALA A 92 0.89 13.70 2.15
C ALA A 92 0.75 12.92 0.84
N VAL A 93 -0.28 13.20 0.05
CA VAL A 93 -0.58 12.59 -1.26
C VAL A 93 0.15 13.33 -2.38
N GLN A 94 0.14 14.66 -2.32
CA GLN A 94 0.75 15.53 -3.32
C GLN A 94 2.25 15.77 -3.11
N ARG A 95 2.80 15.39 -1.95
CA ARG A 95 4.22 15.57 -1.59
C ARG A 95 5.12 15.11 -2.71
N LEU A 96 5.98 16.01 -3.16
CA LEU A 96 6.96 15.71 -4.20
C LEU A 96 8.01 14.72 -3.69
N ARG A 97 8.34 13.76 -4.54
CA ARG A 97 9.43 12.80 -4.36
C ARG A 97 10.31 12.82 -5.59
N TRP A 98 11.61 12.67 -5.36
CA TRP A 98 12.55 12.46 -6.45
C TRP A 98 12.24 11.12 -7.13
N ASP A 99 12.16 11.14 -8.45
CA ASP A 99 11.94 9.97 -9.29
C ASP A 99 13.12 9.84 -10.26
N ASP A 100 14.09 8.98 -9.90
CA ASP A 100 15.34 8.79 -10.66
C ASP A 100 15.11 8.40 -12.12
N ARG A 101 13.98 7.75 -12.43
CA ARG A 101 13.64 7.34 -13.81
C ARG A 101 13.50 8.53 -14.74
N TRP A 102 12.96 9.62 -14.22
CA TRP A 102 12.65 10.83 -14.99
C TRP A 102 13.56 12.01 -14.64
N GLY A 103 14.47 11.83 -13.67
CA GLY A 103 15.37 12.89 -13.21
C GLY A 103 14.65 14.14 -12.72
N ARG A 104 13.45 13.99 -12.12
CA ARG A 104 12.63 15.11 -11.66
C ARG A 104 11.80 14.76 -10.43
N LEU A 105 11.35 15.80 -9.73
CA LEU A 105 10.37 15.69 -8.66
C LEU A 105 8.98 15.38 -9.22
N ARG A 106 8.27 14.43 -8.63
CA ARG A 106 6.87 14.09 -8.95
C ARG A 106 6.03 13.91 -7.69
N PRO A 107 4.72 14.18 -7.73
CA PRO A 107 3.84 13.89 -6.59
C PRO A 107 3.91 12.43 -6.18
N ARG A 108 3.84 12.15 -4.88
CA ARG A 108 3.85 10.80 -4.33
C ARG A 108 2.80 9.92 -5.01
N TRP A 109 1.59 10.44 -5.23
CA TRP A 109 0.55 9.75 -6.00
C TRP A 109 1.05 9.24 -7.36
N SER A 110 1.70 10.10 -8.15
CA SER A 110 2.26 9.71 -9.46
C SER A 110 3.31 8.61 -9.37
N CYS A 111 4.13 8.62 -8.32
CA CYS A 111 5.12 7.56 -8.08
C CYS A 111 4.47 6.24 -7.68
N CYS A 112 3.33 6.29 -6.99
CA CYS A 112 2.56 5.09 -6.64
C CYS A 112 2.03 4.35 -7.87
N TRP A 113 1.90 4.95 -9.05
CA TRP A 113 1.49 4.22 -10.26
C TRP A 113 2.61 3.43 -10.94
N SER A 114 3.79 3.32 -10.30
CA SER A 114 4.97 2.72 -10.89
C SER A 114 5.62 1.65 -10.02
N THR A 115 6.19 0.63 -10.67
CA THR A 115 6.74 -0.57 -10.02
C THR A 115 8.20 -0.46 -9.59
N ALA A 116 8.96 0.52 -10.11
CA ALA A 116 10.37 0.69 -9.73
C ALA A 116 10.52 1.98 -8.95
N VAL A 117 11.00 1.77 -7.73
CA VAL A 117 11.60 2.81 -6.91
C VAL A 117 12.88 3.26 -7.61
N GLY A 118 12.92 4.53 -8.04
CA GLY A 118 14.19 5.22 -8.18
C GLY A 118 14.84 5.26 -6.79
N GLY A 119 15.98 4.60 -6.67
CA GLY A 119 16.80 4.56 -5.47
C GLY A 119 18.05 3.76 -5.79
N ALA A 120 19.12 4.46 -6.13
CA ALA A 120 20.47 3.94 -6.02
C ALA A 120 20.88 3.88 -4.55
#